data_AF-A0ABC8T6Y7-F1
#
_entry.id   AF-A0ABC8T6Y7-F1
#
_cell.length_a   1.000
_cell.length_b   1.000
_cell.length_c   1.000
_cell.angle_alpha   90.00
_cell.angle_beta   90.00
_cell.angle_gamma   90.00
#
_symmetry.space_group_name_H-M   'P 1'
#
loop_
_entity.id
_entity.type
_entity.pdbx_description
1 polymer ?
#
loop_
_entity_poly.entity_id
_entity_poly.type
_entity_poly.pdbx_seq_one_letter_code
_entity_poly.pdbx_strand_id
1 'polypeptide(L)'
;MAVETDAATATELALADTDINWDRLDKMRFHVIGAILFTAQLALIHPTAVVKTRMQVASSGLSHMSGLSVFRQILKHDGIPGIFRGFGTSTIGSLPGRVLALTSLEVSKDMMLKCTEGLDMPEATRVGIANGVAGMLSNLISCVYYVPLEVICQRLMVQGLPGITFCNGPFDIVCKVVKAEGIRGMYRGFGLTAVTQSPASALWWGAYGAAQHIIWRSLSCAENLEKKPSHLDIVAVQATAGMVAGACSSVVTTPIDIVKTRLQVIDDYGAGRPSVIRTAKTLLKEDGWRGFYRGFGPLFLNMSLYGTTMIVTYELIRRKYALLVDMIFDSPDLCSFSGNARTPQMPLKQHGIFMRHVNFHGCLKMGLSFTKLFSRLFSKREIRIVMVGLDAAGKTTILYKLKLGEVVTTIPTIGFNVETVEYKNINFTVWDIGGQDQISRLWRFYFSNTQGLIFVVDSNDRDRAGEARDKLHKLLNEDELKDAVLLVFANKQDLPNAMNAAEITDKLGLQSLRQQRWYIQSTCATSGEGLYEGLDWLSNNIVNK
;
A
#
# COMPACT_ATOMS: atom_id res chain seq x y z
N MET A 1 -27.53 -3.39 30.48
CA MET A 1 -27.50 -4.34 29.35
C MET A 1 -27.59 -3.66 27.99
N ALA A 2 -28.59 -2.81 27.68
CA ALA A 2 -28.63 -2.09 26.39
C ALA A 2 -27.50 -1.04 26.20
N VAL A 3 -27.04 -0.40 27.28
CA VAL A 3 -25.97 0.62 27.22
C VAL A 3 -24.57 0.01 27.04
N GLU A 4 -24.34 -1.23 27.51
CA GLU A 4 -23.06 -1.93 27.32
C GLU A 4 -22.92 -2.46 25.89
N THR A 5 -24.02 -2.86 25.26
CA THR A 5 -24.04 -3.26 23.86
C THR A 5 -23.72 -2.07 22.95
N ASP A 6 -24.34 -0.91 23.12
CA ASP A 6 -24.11 0.26 22.26
C ASP A 6 -22.71 0.86 22.39
N ALA A 7 -22.11 0.83 23.59
CA ALA A 7 -20.73 1.25 23.81
C ALA A 7 -19.73 0.29 23.17
N ALA A 8 -20.02 -1.02 23.17
CA ALA A 8 -19.22 -2.01 22.45
C ALA A 8 -19.30 -1.79 20.94
N THR A 9 -20.50 -1.52 20.39
CA THR A 9 -20.70 -1.26 18.96
C THR A 9 -20.03 0.03 18.49
N ALA A 10 -20.10 1.11 19.28
CA ALA A 10 -19.43 2.38 18.97
C ALA A 10 -17.89 2.25 19.02
N THR A 11 -17.39 1.46 19.98
CA THR A 11 -15.96 1.13 20.08
C THR A 11 -15.51 0.27 18.91
N GLU A 12 -16.29 -0.74 18.52
CA GLU A 12 -16.03 -1.56 17.33
C GLU A 12 -16.09 -0.75 16.03
N LEU A 13 -17.03 0.18 15.89
CA LEU A 13 -17.11 1.10 14.75
C LEU A 13 -15.91 2.05 14.68
N ALA A 14 -15.51 2.63 15.80
CA ALA A 14 -14.32 3.49 15.86
C ALA A 14 -13.05 2.68 15.56
N LEU A 15 -12.93 1.46 16.07
CA LEU A 15 -11.83 0.56 15.78
C LEU A 15 -11.80 0.16 14.29
N ALA A 16 -12.95 -0.17 13.70
CA ALA A 16 -13.09 -0.49 12.29
C ALA A 16 -12.74 0.70 11.36
N ASP A 17 -13.02 1.93 11.78
CA ASP A 17 -12.61 3.14 11.05
C ASP A 17 -11.12 3.46 11.20
N THR A 18 -10.50 3.08 12.34
CA THR A 18 -9.06 3.21 12.59
C THR A 18 -8.21 2.07 12.03
N ASP A 19 -8.83 0.94 11.68
CA ASP A 19 -8.14 -0.18 11.08
C ASP A 19 -7.59 0.18 9.70
N ILE A 20 -6.30 -0.13 9.49
CA ILE A 20 -5.57 0.20 8.27
C ILE A 20 -6.04 -0.75 7.17
N ASN A 21 -7.00 -0.31 6.37
CA ASN A 21 -7.45 -1.03 5.18
C ASN A 21 -6.55 -0.68 3.99
N TRP A 22 -5.68 -1.62 3.61
CA TRP A 22 -4.70 -1.45 2.53
C TRP A 22 -5.30 -1.54 1.13
N ASP A 23 -6.47 -2.17 0.98
CA ASP A 23 -7.08 -2.45 -0.33
C ASP A 23 -7.74 -1.21 -0.95
N ARG A 24 -8.09 -0.22 -0.13
CA ARG A 24 -8.67 1.06 -0.57
C ARG A 24 -7.63 2.11 -0.94
N LEU A 25 -6.34 1.80 -0.81
CA LEU A 25 -5.24 2.74 -1.02
C LEU A 25 -4.75 2.69 -2.47
N ASP A 26 -4.64 3.85 -3.12
CA ASP A 26 -3.94 3.94 -4.41
C ASP A 26 -2.44 3.62 -4.19
N LYS A 27 -2.07 2.37 -4.48
CA LYS A 27 -0.72 1.82 -4.26
C LYS A 27 0.33 2.64 -5.01
N MET A 28 0.04 3.13 -6.22
CA MET A 28 0.98 3.92 -7.02
C MET A 28 1.28 5.28 -6.40
N ARG A 29 0.24 6.01 -5.98
CA ARG A 29 0.41 7.29 -5.28
C ARG A 29 1.06 7.11 -3.92
N PHE A 30 0.69 6.05 -3.19
CA PHE A 30 1.30 5.72 -1.91
C PHE A 30 2.80 5.44 -2.05
N HIS A 31 3.23 4.73 -3.08
CA HIS A 31 4.66 4.46 -3.28
C HIS A 31 5.45 5.70 -3.69
N VAL A 32 4.89 6.61 -4.52
CA VAL A 32 5.59 7.84 -4.93
C VAL A 32 5.62 8.89 -3.81
N ILE A 33 4.46 9.21 -3.23
CA ILE A 33 4.35 10.18 -2.14
C ILE A 33 5.02 9.63 -0.88
N GLY A 34 4.81 8.34 -0.59
CA GLY A 34 5.47 7.63 0.49
C GLY A 34 6.98 7.63 0.30
N ALA A 35 7.54 7.40 -0.89
CA ALA A 35 8.99 7.47 -1.08
C ALA A 35 9.57 8.82 -0.67
N ILE A 36 8.91 9.94 -1.00
CA ILE A 36 9.34 11.28 -0.62
C ILE A 36 9.21 11.48 0.90
N LEU A 37 8.03 11.18 1.47
CA LEU A 37 7.76 11.36 2.90
C LEU A 37 8.68 10.49 3.75
N PHE A 38 8.86 9.23 3.39
CA PHE A 38 9.75 8.32 4.10
C PHE A 38 11.22 8.70 3.95
N THR A 39 11.64 9.29 2.84
CA THR A 39 13.02 9.80 2.69
C THR A 39 13.23 11.05 3.55
N ALA A 40 12.25 11.96 3.59
CA ALA A 40 12.28 13.14 4.46
C ALA A 40 12.29 12.74 5.94
N GLN A 41 11.47 11.76 6.32
CA GLN A 41 11.47 11.17 7.65
C GLN A 41 12.82 10.50 7.96
N LEU A 42 13.37 9.72 7.03
CA LEU A 42 14.68 9.11 7.21
C LEU A 42 15.75 10.17 7.46
N ALA A 43 15.70 11.32 6.76
CA ALA A 43 16.61 12.43 6.99
C ALA A 43 16.45 13.04 8.40
N LEU A 44 15.22 13.17 8.89
CA LEU A 44 14.94 13.69 10.23
C LEU A 44 15.45 12.76 11.34
N ILE A 45 15.33 11.44 11.15
CA ILE A 45 15.69 10.40 12.12
C ILE A 45 17.16 9.95 11.96
N HIS A 46 17.82 10.32 10.86
CA HIS A 46 19.20 9.88 10.62
C HIS A 46 20.20 10.30 11.72
N PRO A 47 20.16 11.54 12.26
CA PRO A 47 21.09 11.95 13.31
C PRO A 47 21.02 11.06 14.57
N THR A 48 19.82 10.62 14.94
CA THR A 48 19.62 9.74 16.09
C THR A 48 20.11 8.33 15.82
N ALA A 49 20.05 7.85 14.56
CA ALA A 49 20.71 6.61 14.14
C ALA A 49 22.24 6.68 14.23
N VAL A 50 22.88 7.82 13.87
CA VAL A 50 24.33 7.99 14.03
C VAL A 50 24.72 7.96 15.52
N VAL A 51 24.00 8.69 16.36
CA VAL A 51 24.23 8.72 17.81
C VAL A 51 24.06 7.32 18.40
N LYS A 52 22.98 6.61 18.05
CA LYS A 52 22.74 5.21 18.45
C LYS A 52 23.95 4.33 18.13
N THR A 53 24.39 4.35 16.88
CA THR A 53 25.44 3.46 16.38
C THR A 53 26.78 3.75 17.07
N ARG A 54 27.14 5.03 17.24
CA ARG A 54 28.36 5.40 17.98
C ARG A 54 28.29 5.01 19.44
N MET A 55 27.14 5.19 20.09
CA MET A 55 26.95 4.74 21.47
C MET A 55 27.08 3.22 21.58
N GLN A 56 26.54 2.44 20.66
CA GLN A 56 26.60 0.98 20.74
C GLN A 56 28.00 0.40 20.55
N VAL A 57 28.82 1.07 19.72
CA VAL A 57 30.17 0.59 19.37
C VAL A 57 31.27 1.16 20.27
N ALA A 58 31.12 2.37 20.80
CA ALA A 58 32.20 3.04 21.51
C ALA A 58 32.73 2.19 22.68
N SER A 59 34.05 2.16 22.86
CA SER A 59 34.71 1.48 23.98
C SER A 59 35.10 2.50 25.06
N SER A 60 35.15 2.08 26.32
CA SER A 60 35.61 2.89 27.47
C SER A 60 34.85 4.23 27.63
N GLY A 61 35.44 5.29 28.22
CA GLY A 61 34.79 6.48 28.80
C GLY A 61 33.68 7.22 28.00
N LEU A 62 33.54 6.98 26.69
CA LEU A 62 32.35 7.34 25.91
C LEU A 62 31.11 6.48 26.23
N SER A 63 31.26 5.42 27.03
CA SER A 63 30.22 4.43 27.34
C SER A 63 29.17 4.91 28.32
N HIS A 64 29.56 5.81 29.21
CA HIS A 64 28.67 6.41 30.19
C HIS A 64 28.06 7.74 29.74
N MET A 65 28.37 8.20 28.53
CA MET A 65 27.87 9.48 28.03
C MET A 65 26.39 9.41 27.63
N SER A 66 25.65 10.48 27.93
CA SER A 66 24.28 10.63 27.45
C SER A 66 24.25 10.80 25.92
N GLY A 67 23.16 10.38 25.26
CA GLY A 67 23.01 10.53 23.82
C GLY A 67 23.09 11.99 23.34
N LEU A 68 22.62 12.94 24.14
CA LEU A 68 22.74 14.38 23.86
C LEU A 68 24.19 14.85 23.93
N SER A 69 24.98 14.32 24.88
CA SER A 69 26.41 14.62 24.98
C SER A 69 27.17 14.10 23.76
N VAL A 70 26.86 12.88 23.31
CA VAL A 70 27.44 12.29 22.10
C VAL A 70 27.06 13.12 20.86
N PHE A 71 25.79 13.51 20.72
CA PHE A 71 25.34 14.38 19.62
C PHE A 71 26.11 15.70 19.55
N ARG A 72 26.25 16.40 20.69
CA ARG A 72 27.03 17.65 20.78
C ARG A 72 28.49 17.44 20.44
N GLN A 73 29.08 16.30 20.85
CA GLN A 73 30.47 15.98 20.54
C GLN A 73 30.68 15.72 19.04
N ILE A 74 29.76 14.99 18.38
CA ILE A 74 29.79 14.80 16.92
C ILE A 74 29.72 16.15 16.22
N LEU A 75 28.80 17.02 16.63
CA LEU A 75 28.64 18.34 16.03
C LEU A 75 29.89 19.22 16.23
N LYS A 76 30.55 19.11 17.39
CA LYS A 76 31.77 19.87 17.70
C LYS A 76 33.01 19.36 16.94
N HIS A 77 33.16 18.05 16.75
CA HIS A 77 34.35 17.46 16.14
C HIS A 77 34.21 17.16 14.64
N ASP A 78 33.07 16.61 14.21
CA ASP A 78 32.82 16.21 12.82
C ASP A 78 31.92 17.20 12.05
N GLY A 79 31.32 18.17 12.74
CA GLY A 79 30.38 19.13 12.15
C GLY A 79 29.06 18.50 11.69
N ILE A 80 28.30 19.25 10.90
CA ILE A 80 27.03 18.82 10.31
C ILE A 80 27.20 17.58 9.39
N PRO A 81 28.26 17.45 8.57
CA PRO A 81 28.47 16.23 7.78
C PRO A 81 28.62 14.96 8.64
N GLY A 82 29.14 15.10 9.86
CA GLY A 82 29.31 14.00 10.81
C GLY A 82 28.00 13.31 11.21
N ILE A 83 26.96 14.09 11.50
CA ILE A 83 25.63 13.58 11.91
C ILE A 83 24.82 12.99 10.74
N PHE A 84 25.26 13.21 9.50
CA PHE A 84 24.66 12.64 8.28
C PHE A 84 25.55 11.58 7.59
N ARG A 85 26.65 11.13 8.22
CA ARG A 85 27.49 10.05 7.67
C ARG A 85 26.68 8.77 7.48
N GLY A 86 26.68 8.23 6.26
CA GLY A 86 25.93 7.02 5.91
C GLY A 86 24.52 7.27 5.35
N PHE A 87 24.02 8.51 5.38
CA PHE A 87 22.66 8.84 4.94
C PHE A 87 22.39 8.40 3.49
N GLY A 88 23.30 8.71 2.56
CA GLY A 88 23.14 8.31 1.16
C GLY A 88 23.03 6.79 0.98
N THR A 89 23.81 6.01 1.73
CA THR A 89 23.76 4.54 1.70
C THR A 89 22.45 4.01 2.30
N SER A 90 21.99 4.63 3.38
CA SER A 90 20.69 4.31 4.01
C SER A 90 19.50 4.58 3.07
N THR A 91 19.53 5.69 2.34
CA THR A 91 18.51 6.05 1.34
C THR A 91 18.47 5.04 0.18
N ILE A 92 19.65 4.63 -0.33
CA ILE A 92 19.74 3.61 -1.38
C ILE A 92 19.22 2.26 -0.87
N GLY A 93 19.45 1.90 0.39
CA GLY A 93 18.96 0.63 0.94
C GLY A 93 17.47 0.60 1.25
N SER A 94 16.89 1.73 1.66
CA SER A 94 15.50 1.78 2.14
C SER A 94 14.45 1.72 1.03
N LEU A 95 14.67 2.40 -0.11
CA LEU A 95 13.65 2.50 -1.17
C LEU A 95 13.47 1.19 -1.97
N PRO A 96 14.47 0.67 -2.69
CA PRO A 96 14.42 -0.66 -3.30
C PRO A 96 14.16 -1.78 -2.29
N GLY A 97 14.71 -1.67 -1.08
CA GLY A 97 14.50 -2.66 -0.02
C GLY A 97 13.03 -2.83 0.36
N ARG A 98 12.28 -1.73 0.44
CA ARG A 98 10.83 -1.77 0.70
C ARG A 98 10.04 -2.36 -0.46
N VAL A 99 10.39 -2.02 -1.70
CA VAL A 99 9.76 -2.60 -2.88
C VAL A 99 9.96 -4.11 -2.87
N LEU A 100 11.19 -4.57 -2.65
CA LEU A 100 11.52 -5.99 -2.53
C LEU A 100 10.77 -6.67 -1.39
N ALA A 101 10.64 -6.02 -0.22
CA ALA A 101 9.92 -6.58 0.92
C ALA A 101 8.43 -6.79 0.59
N LEU A 102 7.78 -5.78 0.01
CA LEU A 102 6.35 -5.85 -0.31
C LEU A 102 6.06 -6.86 -1.42
N THR A 103 6.84 -6.86 -2.49
CA THR A 103 6.66 -7.84 -3.57
C THR A 103 6.92 -9.26 -3.09
N SER A 104 7.96 -9.45 -2.27
CA SER A 104 8.24 -10.75 -1.68
C SER A 104 7.14 -11.16 -0.72
N LEU A 105 6.53 -10.24 0.01
CA LEU A 105 5.41 -10.52 0.92
C LEU A 105 4.18 -10.99 0.15
N GLU A 106 3.77 -10.26 -0.90
CA GLU A 106 2.61 -10.61 -1.72
C GLU A 106 2.80 -11.97 -2.41
N VAL A 107 3.97 -12.20 -3.04
CA VAL A 107 4.28 -13.47 -3.71
C VAL A 107 4.35 -14.63 -2.72
N SER A 108 4.99 -14.44 -1.57
CA SER A 108 5.11 -15.49 -0.55
C SER A 108 3.76 -15.83 0.07
N LYS A 109 2.88 -14.83 0.24
CA LYS A 109 1.53 -15.03 0.76
C LYS A 109 0.67 -15.82 -0.22
N ASP A 110 0.65 -15.44 -1.50
CA ASP A 110 -0.09 -16.16 -2.55
C ASP A 110 0.40 -17.61 -2.70
N MET A 111 1.72 -17.82 -2.69
CA MET A 111 2.30 -19.16 -2.72
C MET A 111 1.90 -20.00 -1.51
N MET A 112 1.92 -19.40 -0.30
CA MET A 112 1.59 -20.14 0.92
C MET A 112 0.10 -20.48 0.98
N LEU A 113 -0.78 -19.56 0.57
CA LEU A 113 -2.22 -19.82 0.49
C LEU A 113 -2.51 -21.02 -0.42
N LYS A 114 -1.93 -21.05 -1.64
CA LYS A 114 -2.02 -22.18 -2.58
C LYS A 114 -1.51 -23.49 -2.00
N CYS A 115 -0.39 -23.48 -1.28
CA CYS A 115 0.14 -24.69 -0.63
C CYS A 115 -0.75 -25.19 0.52
N THR A 116 -1.50 -24.29 1.17
CA THR A 116 -2.39 -24.63 2.29
C THR A 116 -3.84 -24.91 1.88
N GLU A 117 -4.21 -24.76 0.60
CA GLU A 117 -5.56 -25.05 0.11
C GLU A 117 -5.97 -26.52 0.28
N GLY A 118 -5.00 -27.44 0.28
CA GLY A 118 -5.24 -28.87 0.48
C GLY A 118 -5.30 -29.33 1.94
N LEU A 119 -5.14 -28.44 2.91
CA LEU A 119 -5.14 -28.76 4.34
C LEU A 119 -6.49 -28.39 4.97
N ASP A 120 -7.08 -29.34 5.71
CA ASP A 120 -8.34 -29.15 6.40
C ASP A 120 -8.13 -28.31 7.68
N MET A 121 -8.14 -26.98 7.54
CA MET A 121 -7.89 -26.03 8.62
C MET A 121 -8.86 -24.85 8.57
N PRO A 122 -9.22 -24.23 9.73
CA PRO A 122 -10.04 -23.02 9.76
C PRO A 122 -9.40 -21.86 8.98
N GLU A 123 -10.22 -21.08 8.27
CA GLU A 123 -9.77 -19.99 7.40
C GLU A 123 -8.87 -18.98 8.10
N ALA A 124 -9.23 -18.60 9.34
CA ALA A 124 -8.43 -17.67 10.15
C ALA A 124 -7.04 -18.22 10.46
N THR A 125 -6.92 -19.52 10.73
CA THR A 125 -5.64 -20.19 10.99
C THR A 125 -4.81 -20.27 9.71
N ARG A 126 -5.44 -20.61 8.58
CA ARG A 126 -4.79 -20.65 7.27
C ARG A 126 -4.21 -19.30 6.87
N VAL A 127 -5.01 -18.24 6.95
CA VAL A 127 -4.58 -16.86 6.66
C VAL A 127 -3.50 -16.40 7.64
N GLY A 128 -3.62 -16.75 8.92
CA GLY A 128 -2.62 -16.44 9.94
C GLY A 128 -1.25 -17.07 9.65
N ILE A 129 -1.23 -18.37 9.33
CA ILE A 129 -0.01 -19.09 8.94
C ILE A 129 0.58 -18.49 7.65
N ALA A 130 -0.26 -18.23 6.65
CA ALA A 130 0.18 -17.65 5.39
C ALA A 130 0.84 -16.28 5.58
N ASN A 131 0.23 -15.38 6.36
CA ASN A 131 0.81 -14.08 6.67
C ASN A 131 2.12 -14.19 7.48
N GLY A 132 2.18 -15.10 8.45
CA GLY A 132 3.37 -15.33 9.27
C GLY A 132 4.56 -15.83 8.45
N VAL A 133 4.35 -16.88 7.65
CA VAL A 133 5.39 -17.45 6.78
C VAL A 133 5.81 -16.47 5.70
N ALA A 134 4.85 -15.78 5.07
CA ALA A 134 5.15 -14.75 4.07
C ALA A 134 5.97 -13.59 4.66
N GLY A 135 5.64 -13.16 5.89
CA GLY A 135 6.41 -12.15 6.61
C GLY A 135 7.85 -12.57 6.91
N MET A 136 8.08 -13.84 7.26
CA MET A 136 9.43 -14.37 7.48
C MET A 136 10.22 -14.50 6.17
N LEU A 137 9.60 -15.05 5.12
CA LEU A 137 10.28 -15.29 3.84
C LEU A 137 10.60 -13.98 3.13
N SER A 138 9.67 -13.03 3.11
CA SER A 138 9.91 -11.68 2.57
C SER A 138 11.06 -10.99 3.29
N ASN A 139 11.12 -11.08 4.61
CA ASN A 139 12.22 -10.50 5.39
C ASN A 139 13.58 -11.12 5.04
N LEU A 140 13.65 -12.45 4.89
CA LEU A 140 14.89 -13.13 4.49
C LEU A 140 15.37 -12.67 3.10
N ILE A 141 14.46 -12.56 2.14
CA ILE A 141 14.77 -12.09 0.79
C ILE A 141 15.24 -10.63 0.83
N SER A 142 14.55 -9.77 1.58
CA SER A 142 14.94 -8.36 1.77
C SER A 142 16.30 -8.22 2.45
N CYS A 143 16.65 -9.10 3.39
CA CYS A 143 17.95 -9.09 4.06
C CYS A 143 19.12 -9.32 3.09
N VAL A 144 18.92 -10.07 2.00
CA VAL A 144 19.98 -10.31 0.99
C VAL A 144 20.44 -8.99 0.35
N TYR A 145 19.51 -8.07 0.13
CA TYR A 145 19.79 -6.74 -0.41
C TYR A 145 20.19 -5.74 0.69
N TYR A 146 19.47 -5.76 1.81
CA TYR A 146 19.58 -4.74 2.84
C TYR A 146 20.86 -4.87 3.69
N VAL A 147 21.28 -6.09 4.05
CA VAL A 147 22.39 -6.32 4.99
C VAL A 147 23.74 -5.75 4.50
N PRO A 148 24.16 -5.92 3.22
CA PRO A 148 25.39 -5.30 2.73
C PRO A 148 25.39 -3.78 2.84
N LEU A 149 24.25 -3.14 2.53
CA LEU A 149 24.10 -1.69 2.61
C LEU A 149 24.09 -1.22 4.07
N GLU A 150 23.49 -2.00 4.96
CA GLU A 150 23.52 -1.75 6.41
C GLU A 150 24.95 -1.82 6.96
N VAL A 151 25.74 -2.84 6.59
CA VAL A 151 27.15 -2.97 7.02
C VAL A 151 27.98 -1.76 6.58
N ILE A 152 27.83 -1.31 5.33
CA ILE A 152 28.51 -0.10 4.84
C ILE A 152 28.05 1.12 5.64
N CYS A 153 26.75 1.28 5.83
CA CYS A 153 26.16 2.42 6.53
C CYS A 153 26.67 2.50 7.98
N GLN A 154 26.66 1.40 8.73
CA GLN A 154 27.13 1.38 10.11
C GLN A 154 28.62 1.69 10.22
N ARG A 155 29.46 1.18 9.31
CA ARG A 155 30.89 1.51 9.25
C ARG A 155 31.15 2.98 8.94
N LEU A 156 30.30 3.63 8.14
CA LEU A 156 30.35 5.08 7.93
C LEU A 156 29.94 5.86 9.19
N MET A 157 28.91 5.41 9.90
CA MET A 157 28.36 6.11 11.08
C MET A 157 29.33 6.14 12.27
N VAL A 158 30.17 5.10 12.43
CA VAL A 158 31.11 4.98 13.56
C VAL A 158 32.44 5.70 13.37
N GLN A 159 32.72 6.22 12.18
CA GLN A 159 33.94 6.99 11.92
C GLN A 159 34.06 8.17 12.88
N GLY A 160 35.25 8.42 13.41
CA GLY A 160 35.51 9.44 14.43
C GLY A 160 35.58 8.88 15.86
N LEU A 161 35.29 7.58 16.06
CA LEU A 161 35.61 6.88 17.29
C LEU A 161 37.08 6.43 17.31
N PRO A 162 37.73 6.41 18.50
CA PRO A 162 39.10 5.94 18.64
C PRO A 162 39.21 4.45 18.24
N GLY A 163 40.24 4.11 17.47
CA GLY A 163 40.49 2.74 17.01
C GLY A 163 39.72 2.31 15.75
N ILE A 164 38.88 3.17 15.16
CA ILE A 164 38.17 2.90 13.90
C ILE A 164 38.94 3.47 12.72
N THR A 165 39.05 2.69 11.65
CA THR A 165 39.76 3.11 10.43
C THR A 165 38.95 4.14 9.63
N PHE A 166 39.58 5.24 9.25
CA PHE A 166 38.93 6.24 8.40
C PHE A 166 38.75 5.69 6.98
N CYS A 167 37.56 5.89 6.40
CA CYS A 167 37.25 5.48 5.03
C CYS A 167 36.68 6.66 4.24
N ASN A 168 37.15 6.82 3.01
CA ASN A 168 36.81 7.97 2.16
C ASN A 168 35.40 7.90 1.55
N GLY A 169 34.73 6.74 1.65
CA GLY A 169 33.36 6.57 1.17
C GLY A 169 32.87 5.12 1.21
N PRO A 170 31.64 4.86 0.73
CA PRO A 170 31.03 3.54 0.76
C PRO A 170 31.80 2.51 -0.07
N PHE A 171 32.32 2.89 -1.24
CA PHE A 171 33.09 1.98 -2.10
C PHE A 171 34.46 1.60 -1.50
N ASP A 172 35.10 2.51 -0.75
CA ASP A 172 36.35 2.22 -0.04
C ASP A 172 36.11 1.15 1.04
N ILE A 173 34.99 1.24 1.76
CA ILE A 173 34.58 0.22 2.74
C ILE A 173 34.35 -1.13 2.06
N VAL A 174 33.62 -1.16 0.94
CA VAL A 174 33.41 -2.41 0.17
C VAL A 174 34.75 -3.02 -0.22
N CYS A 175 35.66 -2.22 -0.78
CA CYS A 175 36.99 -2.67 -1.17
C CYS A 175 37.79 -3.23 0.01
N LYS A 176 37.82 -2.53 1.16
CA LYS A 176 38.54 -2.97 2.36
C LYS A 176 37.97 -4.28 2.93
N VAL A 177 36.66 -4.36 3.06
CA VAL A 177 35.97 -5.56 3.59
C VAL A 177 36.14 -6.74 2.66
N VAL A 178 35.95 -6.57 1.36
CA VAL A 178 36.09 -7.65 0.38
C VAL A 178 37.54 -8.11 0.27
N LYS A 179 38.53 -7.22 0.36
CA LYS A 179 39.94 -7.61 0.36
C LYS A 179 40.33 -8.39 1.62
N ALA A 180 39.77 -8.06 2.78
CA ALA A 180 40.14 -8.71 4.03
C ALA A 180 39.38 -10.02 4.29
N GLU A 181 38.10 -10.11 3.92
CA GLU A 181 37.21 -11.23 4.29
C GLU A 181 36.42 -11.83 3.13
N GLY A 182 36.59 -11.30 1.92
CA GLY A 182 35.78 -11.63 0.78
C GLY A 182 34.34 -11.10 0.90
N ILE A 183 33.47 -11.55 -0.01
CA ILE A 183 32.09 -11.10 -0.10
C ILE A 183 31.26 -11.42 1.16
N ARG A 184 31.65 -12.46 1.91
CA ARG A 184 30.97 -12.87 3.15
C ARG A 184 31.10 -11.82 4.25
N GLY A 185 32.14 -11.00 4.25
CA GLY A 185 32.30 -9.90 5.20
C GLY A 185 31.17 -8.86 5.11
N MET A 186 30.61 -8.67 3.91
CA MET A 186 29.46 -7.78 3.69
C MET A 186 28.16 -8.28 4.32
N TYR A 187 28.09 -9.57 4.68
CA TYR A 187 26.92 -10.21 5.27
C TYR A 187 27.09 -10.48 6.77
N ARG A 188 28.03 -9.79 7.42
CA ARG A 188 28.19 -9.85 8.88
C ARG A 188 26.87 -9.48 9.57
N GLY A 189 26.50 -10.29 10.55
CA GLY A 189 25.26 -10.09 11.30
C GLY A 189 23.98 -10.48 10.56
N PHE A 190 24.04 -11.08 9.36
CA PHE A 190 22.84 -11.49 8.61
C PHE A 190 21.85 -12.31 9.45
N GLY A 191 22.34 -13.35 10.14
CA GLY A 191 21.49 -14.17 11.00
C GLY A 191 20.87 -13.38 12.16
N LEU A 192 21.62 -12.46 12.77
CA LEU A 192 21.11 -11.59 13.82
C LEU A 192 20.06 -10.62 13.27
N THR A 193 20.26 -10.05 12.07
CA THR A 193 19.29 -9.19 11.39
C THR A 193 17.99 -9.93 11.09
N ALA A 194 18.08 -11.15 10.55
CA ALA A 194 16.92 -11.97 10.25
C ALA A 194 16.11 -12.29 11.53
N VAL A 195 16.80 -12.67 12.60
CA VAL A 195 16.18 -13.01 13.90
C VAL A 195 15.66 -11.78 14.64
N THR A 196 16.21 -10.58 14.41
CA THR A 196 15.66 -9.36 15.05
C THR A 196 14.42 -8.87 14.34
N GLN A 197 14.41 -8.78 13.01
CA GLN A 197 13.36 -8.05 12.30
C GLN A 197 11.99 -8.74 12.38
N SER A 198 11.89 -10.05 12.15
CA SER A 198 10.58 -10.73 12.13
C SER A 198 9.88 -10.76 13.51
N PRO A 199 10.54 -11.14 14.62
CA PRO A 199 9.95 -11.07 15.96
C PRO A 199 9.72 -9.63 16.43
N ALA A 200 10.60 -8.68 16.09
CA ALA A 200 10.42 -7.27 16.44
C ALA A 200 9.15 -6.68 15.83
N SER A 201 8.86 -7.01 14.57
CA SER A 201 7.64 -6.58 13.88
C SER A 201 6.40 -7.19 14.51
N ALA A 202 6.39 -8.50 14.79
CA ALA A 202 5.26 -9.15 15.45
C ALA A 202 4.98 -8.56 16.83
N LEU A 203 6.03 -8.35 17.64
CA LEU A 203 5.94 -7.74 18.95
C LEU A 203 5.45 -6.29 18.88
N TRP A 204 5.91 -5.52 17.88
CA TRP A 204 5.49 -4.16 17.68
C TRP A 204 4.00 -4.07 17.32
N TRP A 205 3.53 -4.83 16.33
CA TRP A 205 2.12 -4.82 15.93
C TRP A 205 1.19 -5.36 17.02
N GLY A 206 1.60 -6.42 17.72
CA GLY A 206 0.84 -6.96 18.85
C GLY A 206 0.72 -5.95 20.00
N ALA A 207 1.83 -5.32 20.38
CA ALA A 207 1.83 -4.29 21.42
C ALA A 207 1.07 -3.03 20.98
N TYR A 208 1.13 -2.66 19.71
CA TYR A 208 0.41 -1.53 19.14
C TYR A 208 -1.10 -1.74 19.22
N GLY A 209 -1.61 -2.87 18.73
CA GLY A 209 -3.04 -3.18 18.78
C GLY A 209 -3.57 -3.28 20.22
N ALA A 210 -2.81 -3.92 21.12
CA ALA A 210 -3.17 -3.98 22.53
C ALA A 210 -3.21 -2.58 23.17
N ALA A 211 -2.23 -1.73 22.87
CA ALA A 211 -2.18 -0.35 23.39
C ALA A 211 -3.35 0.48 22.85
N GLN A 212 -3.69 0.37 21.56
CA GLN A 212 -4.86 1.06 20.99
C GLN A 212 -6.16 0.63 21.68
N HIS A 213 -6.40 -0.67 21.87
CA HIS A 213 -7.58 -1.16 22.56
C HIS A 213 -7.69 -0.63 23.98
N ILE A 214 -6.59 -0.62 24.74
CA ILE A 214 -6.58 -0.13 26.13
C ILE A 214 -6.84 1.38 26.17
N ILE A 215 -6.20 2.16 25.29
CA ILE A 215 -6.33 3.61 25.27
C ILE A 215 -7.75 4.02 24.86
N TRP A 216 -8.31 3.41 23.80
CA TRP A 216 -9.68 3.67 23.39
C TRP A 216 -10.68 3.32 24.49
N ARG A 217 -10.54 2.15 25.13
CA ARG A 217 -11.40 1.77 26.27
C ARG A 217 -11.30 2.76 27.43
N SER A 218 -10.12 3.33 27.69
CA SER A 218 -9.95 4.34 28.73
C SER A 218 -10.59 5.69 28.39
N LEU A 219 -10.57 6.09 27.11
CA LEU A 219 -11.20 7.33 26.62
C LEU A 219 -12.72 7.21 26.58
N SER A 220 -13.25 6.06 26.14
CA SER A 220 -14.70 5.79 26.14
C SER A 220 -15.31 5.70 27.55
N CYS A 221 -14.51 5.46 28.59
CA CYS A 221 -14.95 5.55 29.99
C CYS A 221 -14.94 6.99 30.53
N ALA A 222 -14.26 7.93 29.87
CA ALA A 222 -14.05 9.29 30.37
C ALA A 222 -15.04 10.32 29.79
N GLU A 223 -15.62 10.08 28.61
CA GLU A 223 -16.62 10.96 27.99
C GLU A 223 -17.98 10.26 27.87
N ASN A 224 -19.06 10.95 28.29
CA ASN A 224 -20.43 10.54 27.95
C ASN A 224 -20.59 10.54 26.42
N LEU A 225 -21.01 9.40 25.88
CA LEU A 225 -21.21 9.14 24.44
C LEU A 225 -21.97 10.29 23.76
N GLU A 226 -21.34 10.93 22.74
CA GLU A 226 -22.02 11.48 21.55
C GLU A 226 -21.07 12.26 20.60
N LYS A 227 -19.82 12.55 20.99
CA LYS A 227 -18.86 13.21 20.07
C LYS A 227 -18.06 12.20 19.25
N LYS A 228 -18.16 12.30 17.92
CA LYS A 228 -17.23 11.65 16.98
C LYS A 228 -15.79 12.08 17.35
N PRO A 229 -14.83 11.14 17.51
CA PRO A 229 -13.49 11.47 17.98
C PRO A 229 -12.85 12.52 17.06
N SER A 230 -12.27 13.56 17.67
CA SER A 230 -11.60 14.58 16.89
C SER A 230 -10.34 13.99 16.24
N HIS A 231 -9.89 14.58 15.14
CA HIS A 231 -8.67 14.12 14.48
C HIS A 231 -7.45 14.17 15.40
N LEU A 232 -7.41 15.16 16.30
CA LEU A 232 -6.32 15.29 17.25
C LEU A 232 -6.30 14.10 18.21
N ASP A 233 -7.48 13.60 18.61
CA ASP A 233 -7.61 12.44 19.48
C ASP A 233 -7.14 11.17 18.76
N ILE A 234 -7.54 10.97 17.50
CA ILE A 234 -7.10 9.83 16.69
C ILE A 234 -5.57 9.81 16.55
N VAL A 235 -4.98 10.94 16.17
CA VAL A 235 -3.52 11.07 16.02
C VAL A 235 -2.80 10.89 17.37
N ALA A 236 -3.37 11.43 18.45
CA ALA A 236 -2.81 11.29 19.79
C ALA A 236 -2.80 9.83 20.25
N VAL A 237 -3.93 9.12 20.10
CA VAL A 237 -4.06 7.70 20.46
C VAL A 237 -3.08 6.86 19.65
N GLN A 238 -2.98 7.10 18.35
CA GLN A 238 -2.04 6.39 17.48
C GLN A 238 -0.58 6.67 17.85
N ALA A 239 -0.23 7.92 18.18
CA ALA A 239 1.11 8.28 18.61
C ALA A 239 1.46 7.62 19.95
N THR A 240 0.55 7.65 20.93
CA THR A 240 0.75 7.02 22.24
C THR A 240 0.87 5.50 22.11
N ALA A 241 0.00 4.85 21.32
CA ALA A 241 0.10 3.42 21.04
C ALA A 241 1.41 3.07 20.31
N GLY A 242 1.83 3.90 19.35
CA GLY A 242 3.11 3.75 18.65
C GLY A 242 4.33 3.86 19.58
N MET A 243 4.28 4.75 20.57
CA MET A 243 5.32 4.87 21.60
C MET A 243 5.36 3.65 22.53
N VAL A 244 4.21 3.14 22.97
CA VAL A 244 4.14 1.93 23.82
C VAL A 244 4.68 0.72 23.05
N ALA A 245 4.25 0.53 21.80
CA ALA A 245 4.76 -0.52 20.93
C ALA A 245 6.26 -0.39 20.67
N GLY A 246 6.72 0.84 20.42
CA GLY A 246 8.12 1.18 20.25
C GLY A 246 8.96 0.83 21.49
N ALA A 247 8.47 1.13 22.70
CA ALA A 247 9.12 0.78 23.95
C ALA A 247 9.22 -0.74 24.15
N CYS A 248 8.09 -1.45 24.04
CA CYS A 248 8.04 -2.90 24.21
C CYS A 248 8.98 -3.62 23.23
N SER A 249 8.92 -3.28 21.95
CA SER A 249 9.79 -3.86 20.93
C SER A 249 11.26 -3.52 21.14
N SER A 250 11.57 -2.27 21.53
CA SER A 250 12.96 -1.85 21.79
C SER A 250 13.57 -2.58 22.97
N VAL A 251 12.85 -2.80 24.07
CA VAL A 251 13.38 -3.50 25.26
C VAL A 251 13.84 -4.91 24.93
N VAL A 252 13.08 -5.62 24.08
CA VAL A 252 13.40 -7.00 23.68
C VAL A 252 14.51 -7.04 22.63
N THR A 253 14.54 -6.08 21.72
CA THR A 253 15.46 -6.10 20.57
C THR A 253 16.84 -5.48 20.86
N THR A 254 16.95 -4.57 21.83
CA THR A 254 18.20 -3.84 22.11
C THR A 254 19.40 -4.76 22.39
N PRO A 255 19.29 -5.83 23.20
CA PRO A 255 20.42 -6.73 23.47
C PRO A 255 20.95 -7.43 22.21
N ILE A 256 20.06 -7.76 21.26
CA ILE A 256 20.45 -8.41 20.01
C ILE A 256 21.03 -7.38 19.04
N ASP A 257 20.42 -6.20 18.98
CA ASP A 257 20.81 -5.08 18.12
C ASP A 257 22.23 -4.59 18.45
N ILE A 258 22.59 -4.43 19.73
CA ILE A 258 23.96 -4.01 20.09
C ILE A 258 25.02 -5.04 19.70
N VAL A 259 24.74 -6.33 19.90
CA VAL A 259 25.66 -7.40 19.50
C VAL A 259 25.82 -7.43 17.98
N LYS A 260 24.71 -7.25 17.25
CA LYS A 260 24.71 -7.12 15.79
C LYS A 260 25.55 -5.92 15.33
N THR A 261 25.32 -4.73 15.86
CA THR A 261 26.02 -3.51 15.45
C THR A 261 27.52 -3.60 15.73
N ARG A 262 27.92 -4.13 16.89
CA ARG A 262 29.35 -4.40 17.16
C ARG A 262 29.93 -5.40 16.16
N LEU A 263 29.22 -6.49 15.87
CA LEU A 263 29.67 -7.51 14.90
C LEU A 263 29.86 -6.93 13.48
N GLN A 264 28.97 -6.05 13.05
CA GLN A 264 29.00 -5.42 11.73
C GLN A 264 30.13 -4.39 11.58
N VAL A 265 30.51 -3.74 12.68
CA VAL A 265 31.52 -2.66 12.69
C VAL A 265 32.94 -3.14 13.04
N ILE A 266 33.13 -4.26 13.75
CA ILE A 266 34.47 -4.74 14.16
C ILE A 266 35.48 -4.70 13.00
N ASP A 267 36.58 -3.97 13.22
CA ASP A 267 37.66 -3.67 12.26
C ASP A 267 38.93 -4.52 12.52
N ASP A 268 38.77 -5.69 13.14
CA ASP A 268 39.89 -6.53 13.55
C ASP A 268 40.29 -7.52 12.44
N TYR A 269 40.85 -6.97 11.36
CA TYR A 269 41.31 -7.71 10.18
C TYR A 269 42.54 -8.56 10.52
N GLY A 270 42.36 -9.67 11.24
CA GLY A 270 43.45 -10.59 11.59
C GLY A 270 43.23 -11.44 12.84
N ALA A 271 42.34 -11.04 13.77
CA ALA A 271 42.14 -11.73 15.05
C ALA A 271 41.21 -12.97 14.98
N GLY A 272 40.93 -13.47 13.78
CA GLY A 272 40.02 -14.59 13.52
C GLY A 272 38.56 -14.15 13.25
N ARG A 273 37.69 -15.11 12.92
CA ARG A 273 36.30 -14.82 12.55
C ARG A 273 35.54 -14.19 13.74
N PRO A 274 34.81 -13.08 13.52
CA PRO A 274 34.01 -12.46 14.57
C PRO A 274 32.86 -13.39 14.93
N SER A 275 32.71 -13.68 16.22
CA SER A 275 31.70 -14.61 16.75
C SER A 275 30.72 -13.88 17.66
N VAL A 276 29.43 -14.12 17.44
CA VAL A 276 28.32 -13.54 18.22
C VAL A 276 28.54 -13.76 19.73
N ILE A 277 28.89 -14.99 20.11
CA ILE A 277 29.09 -15.37 21.52
C ILE A 277 30.32 -14.65 22.09
N ARG A 278 31.39 -14.51 21.31
CA ARG A 278 32.59 -13.78 21.74
C ARG A 278 32.29 -12.30 21.96
N THR A 279 31.58 -11.67 21.01
CA THR A 279 31.18 -10.26 21.13
C THR A 279 30.28 -10.03 22.34
N ALA A 280 29.30 -10.91 22.60
CA ALA A 280 28.43 -10.82 23.77
C ALA A 280 29.21 -11.00 25.08
N LYS A 281 30.15 -11.96 25.15
CA LYS A 281 31.02 -12.17 26.32
C LYS A 281 31.94 -10.97 26.57
N THR A 282 32.52 -10.39 25.51
CA THR A 282 33.34 -9.18 25.62
C THR A 282 32.51 -8.01 26.15
N LEU A 283 31.31 -7.80 25.62
CA LEU A 283 30.40 -6.75 26.09
C LEU A 283 30.04 -6.91 27.57
N LEU A 284 29.72 -8.14 27.99
CA LEU A 284 29.42 -8.45 29.39
C LEU A 284 30.63 -8.21 30.31
N LYS A 285 31.85 -8.48 29.83
CA LYS A 285 33.09 -8.24 30.58
C LYS A 285 33.43 -6.75 30.69
N GLU A 286 33.15 -5.96 29.65
CA GLU A 286 33.45 -4.52 29.60
C GLU A 286 32.46 -3.68 30.42
N ASP A 287 31.15 -3.84 30.13
CA ASP A 287 30.10 -2.92 30.59
C ASP A 287 29.04 -3.63 31.48
N GLY A 288 29.22 -4.93 31.75
CA GLY A 288 28.23 -5.74 32.47
C GLY A 288 26.90 -5.85 31.74
N TRP A 289 25.83 -6.16 32.48
CA TRP A 289 24.47 -6.27 31.92
C TRP A 289 23.92 -4.95 31.38
N ARG A 290 24.37 -3.81 31.92
CA ARG A 290 23.97 -2.47 31.45
C ARG A 290 24.50 -2.17 30.05
N GLY A 291 25.61 -2.81 29.65
CA GLY A 291 26.14 -2.72 28.29
C GLY A 291 25.13 -3.12 27.23
N PHE A 292 24.31 -4.14 27.47
CA PHE A 292 23.33 -4.64 26.50
C PHE A 292 22.19 -3.68 26.17
N TYR A 293 22.00 -2.64 26.98
CA TYR A 293 20.96 -1.61 26.78
C TYR A 293 21.55 -0.25 26.35
N ARG A 294 22.82 -0.24 25.95
CA ARG A 294 23.48 0.98 25.51
C ARG A 294 22.93 1.44 24.16
N GLY A 295 22.61 2.73 24.07
CA GLY A 295 21.94 3.30 22.90
C GLY A 295 20.43 3.05 22.87
N PHE A 296 19.83 2.51 23.94
CA PHE A 296 18.38 2.29 24.06
C PHE A 296 17.58 3.57 23.78
N GLY A 297 17.94 4.71 24.37
CA GLY A 297 17.19 5.97 24.20
C GLY A 297 17.07 6.40 22.72
N PRO A 298 18.18 6.56 21.99
CA PRO A 298 18.14 6.82 20.54
C PRO A 298 17.40 5.75 19.73
N LEU A 299 17.51 4.46 20.09
CA LEU A 299 16.78 3.37 19.43
C LEU A 299 15.27 3.47 19.65
N PHE A 300 14.83 3.66 20.90
CA PHE A 300 13.44 3.87 21.27
C PHE A 300 12.84 5.06 20.51
N LEU A 301 13.57 6.17 20.44
CA LEU A 301 13.13 7.36 19.73
C LEU A 301 13.02 7.09 18.21
N ASN A 302 13.97 6.37 17.62
CA ASN A 302 13.88 5.96 16.22
C ASN A 302 12.65 5.07 15.96
N MET A 303 12.40 4.07 16.81
CA MET A 303 11.29 3.13 16.62
C MET A 303 9.93 3.80 16.82
N SER A 304 9.83 4.71 17.80
CA SER A 304 8.60 5.47 18.06
C SER A 304 8.28 6.44 16.92
N LEU A 305 9.27 7.21 16.46
CA LEU A 305 9.09 8.13 15.33
C LEU A 305 8.82 7.38 14.01
N TYR A 306 9.40 6.19 13.84
CA TYR A 306 9.13 5.34 12.69
C TYR A 306 7.65 4.93 12.61
N GLY A 307 7.13 4.36 13.70
CA GLY A 307 5.74 3.93 13.80
C GLY A 307 4.75 5.08 13.60
N THR A 308 4.91 6.17 14.35
CA THR A 308 3.99 7.31 14.27
C THR A 308 3.97 7.95 12.89
N THR A 309 5.11 8.11 12.23
CA THR A 309 5.14 8.75 10.90
C THR A 309 4.53 7.86 9.82
N MET A 310 4.70 6.53 9.90
CA MET A 310 4.06 5.61 8.97
C MET A 310 2.53 5.74 9.03
N ILE A 311 1.99 5.82 10.24
CA ILE A 311 0.55 5.97 10.47
C ILE A 311 0.07 7.33 9.99
N VAL A 312 0.73 8.42 10.38
CA VAL A 312 0.41 9.77 9.90
C VAL A 312 0.48 9.86 8.37
N THR A 313 1.45 9.20 7.74
CA THR A 313 1.57 9.14 6.28
C THR A 313 0.38 8.44 5.64
N TYR A 314 -0.03 7.29 6.19
CA TYR A 314 -1.23 6.58 5.75
C TYR A 314 -2.47 7.46 5.88
N GLU A 315 -2.66 8.13 7.01
CA GLU A 315 -3.81 9.02 7.24
C GLU A 315 -3.82 10.23 6.32
N LEU A 316 -2.69 10.90 6.11
CA LEU A 316 -2.57 12.04 5.21
C LEU A 316 -2.92 11.66 3.77
N ILE A 317 -2.51 10.46 3.32
CA ILE A 317 -2.79 9.95 1.98
C ILE A 317 -4.28 9.56 1.87
N ARG A 318 -4.82 8.85 2.86
CA ARG A 318 -6.26 8.52 2.96
C ARG A 318 -7.12 9.79 2.93
N ARG A 319 -6.72 10.85 3.65
CA ARG A 319 -7.44 12.13 3.73
C ARG A 319 -7.43 12.93 2.46
N LYS A 320 -6.29 13.04 1.75
CA LYS A 320 -6.28 13.72 0.45
C LYS A 320 -7.20 13.02 -0.55
N TYR A 321 -7.35 11.70 -0.44
CA TYR A 321 -8.30 10.96 -1.25
C TYR A 321 -9.74 11.29 -0.83
N ALA A 322 -10.05 11.24 0.47
CA ALA A 322 -11.38 11.58 0.99
C ALA A 322 -11.76 13.04 0.69
N LEU A 323 -10.90 14.02 0.93
CA LEU A 323 -11.14 15.44 0.63
C LEU A 323 -11.25 15.73 -0.86
N LEU A 324 -10.53 15.00 -1.72
CA LEU A 324 -10.67 15.17 -3.17
C LEU A 324 -12.01 14.58 -3.64
N VAL A 325 -12.47 13.50 -3.01
CA VAL A 325 -13.82 12.96 -3.21
C VAL A 325 -14.88 13.93 -2.65
N ASP A 326 -14.77 14.40 -1.40
CA ASP A 326 -15.72 15.32 -0.77
C ASP A 326 -15.76 16.68 -1.47
N MET A 327 -14.61 17.24 -1.89
CA MET A 327 -14.57 18.51 -2.64
C MET A 327 -15.22 18.38 -4.03
N ILE A 328 -15.22 17.17 -4.60
CA ILE A 328 -15.95 16.84 -5.82
C ILE A 328 -17.45 16.64 -5.54
N PHE A 329 -17.82 16.11 -4.37
CA PHE A 329 -19.19 15.78 -4.02
C PHE A 329 -19.98 16.91 -3.33
N ASP A 330 -19.31 17.89 -2.72
CA ASP A 330 -19.92 18.82 -1.76
C ASP A 330 -19.74 20.32 -2.12
N SER A 331 -19.62 20.65 -3.41
CA SER A 331 -19.68 22.05 -3.88
C SER A 331 -21.11 22.42 -4.33
N PRO A 332 -21.89 23.22 -3.57
CA PRO A 332 -23.24 23.63 -3.96
C PRO A 332 -23.25 24.80 -4.98
N ASP A 333 -22.10 25.42 -5.25
CA ASP A 333 -22.06 26.77 -5.86
C ASP A 333 -21.67 26.84 -7.35
N LEU A 334 -21.70 25.72 -8.08
CA LEU A 334 -21.70 25.77 -9.56
C LEU A 334 -23.10 25.83 -10.16
N CYS A 335 -24.13 25.95 -9.31
CA CYS A 335 -25.54 26.04 -9.67
C CYS A 335 -26.06 27.48 -9.81
N SER A 336 -25.27 28.45 -10.28
CA SER A 336 -25.83 29.75 -10.69
C SER A 336 -24.86 30.62 -11.51
N PHE A 337 -24.50 30.23 -12.73
CA PHE A 337 -24.04 31.22 -13.72
C PHE A 337 -24.36 30.75 -15.15
N SER A 338 -25.58 31.04 -15.59
CA SER A 338 -25.95 31.13 -16.99
C SER A 338 -25.98 32.61 -17.36
N GLY A 339 -25.19 33.02 -18.35
CA GLY A 339 -25.45 34.27 -19.07
C GLY A 339 -24.23 35.07 -19.51
N ASN A 340 -23.98 35.02 -20.81
CA ASN A 340 -23.32 36.03 -21.64
C ASN A 340 -21.78 36.18 -21.66
N ALA A 341 -21.30 36.02 -22.89
CA ALA A 341 -20.35 36.87 -23.61
C ALA A 341 -18.84 36.57 -23.50
N ARG A 342 -18.33 36.19 -24.69
CA ARG A 342 -17.05 36.54 -25.31
C ARG A 342 -15.77 35.98 -24.67
N THR A 343 -15.15 35.09 -25.46
CA THR A 343 -13.70 34.89 -25.50
C THR A 343 -12.94 36.22 -25.44
N PRO A 344 -11.83 36.27 -24.69
CA PRO A 344 -10.60 36.73 -25.32
C PRO A 344 -9.39 35.83 -25.04
N GLN A 345 -8.53 35.79 -26.05
CA GLN A 345 -7.23 35.16 -26.08
C GLN A 345 -6.24 35.81 -25.07
N MET A 346 -5.45 34.96 -24.39
CA MET A 346 -4.02 35.05 -23.99
C MET A 346 -3.35 36.42 -23.67
N PRO A 347 -2.41 36.48 -22.69
CA PRO A 347 -1.05 35.98 -22.95
C PRO A 347 -0.29 35.34 -21.78
N LEU A 348 0.57 34.37 -22.14
CA LEU A 348 1.73 33.96 -21.35
C LEU A 348 2.61 35.18 -21.04
N LYS A 349 2.90 35.44 -19.76
CA LYS A 349 4.09 36.19 -19.35
C LYS A 349 4.89 35.43 -18.31
N GLN A 350 6.12 35.14 -18.72
CA GLN A 350 7.27 34.77 -17.89
C GLN A 350 7.39 35.68 -16.67
N HIS A 351 7.66 35.10 -15.50
CA HIS A 351 8.59 35.63 -14.50
C HIS A 351 9.22 34.44 -13.78
N GLY A 352 10.40 34.05 -14.22
CA GLY A 352 11.36 33.37 -13.37
C GLY A 352 12.26 34.43 -12.74
N ILE A 353 12.59 34.28 -11.45
CA ILE A 353 13.85 34.69 -10.84
C ILE A 353 14.02 33.91 -9.52
N PHE A 354 15.19 33.26 -9.41
CA PHE A 354 15.90 32.84 -8.20
C PHE A 354 15.54 31.54 -7.44
N MET A 355 16.05 30.41 -7.94
CA MET A 355 16.85 29.46 -7.14
C MET A 355 17.84 28.70 -8.03
N ARG A 356 19.07 29.22 -8.15
CA ARG A 356 20.33 28.47 -8.40
C ARG A 356 21.05 28.50 -7.04
N HIS A 357 21.64 27.47 -6.44
CA HIS A 357 22.26 26.23 -6.89
C HIS A 357 22.17 25.21 -5.74
N VAL A 358 21.52 24.07 -5.94
CA VAL A 358 21.89 22.79 -5.29
C VAL A 358 21.63 21.69 -6.32
N ASN A 359 22.68 21.00 -6.77
CA ASN A 359 22.62 19.98 -7.80
C ASN A 359 21.83 18.74 -7.34
N PHE A 360 20.52 18.72 -7.58
CA PHE A 360 19.60 17.58 -7.34
C PHE A 360 19.20 16.84 -8.63
N HIS A 361 20.06 16.81 -9.65
CA HIS A 361 19.74 16.25 -10.97
C HIS A 361 19.89 14.71 -11.11
N GLY A 362 20.45 14.02 -10.12
CA GLY A 362 20.65 12.57 -10.15
C GLY A 362 19.44 11.73 -9.69
N CYS A 363 18.68 12.22 -8.72
CA CYS A 363 17.65 11.41 -8.05
C CYS A 363 16.31 11.34 -8.82
N LEU A 364 15.92 12.42 -9.52
CA LEU A 364 14.66 12.45 -10.31
C LEU A 364 14.70 11.53 -11.55
N LYS A 365 15.87 11.36 -12.20
CA LYS A 365 16.01 10.49 -13.38
C LYS A 365 15.98 8.99 -13.02
N MET A 366 16.41 8.61 -11.82
CA MET A 366 16.31 7.23 -11.33
C MET A 366 14.87 6.84 -10.99
N GLY A 367 14.09 7.76 -10.42
CA GLY A 367 12.66 7.53 -10.13
C GLY A 367 11.88 7.15 -11.39
N LEU A 368 12.02 7.92 -12.47
CA LEU A 368 11.35 7.67 -13.77
C LEU A 368 11.77 6.36 -14.45
N SER A 369 13.02 5.92 -14.27
CA SER A 369 13.51 4.66 -14.85
C SER A 369 13.02 3.44 -14.08
N PHE A 370 12.95 3.54 -12.74
CA PHE A 370 12.34 2.52 -11.90
C PHE A 370 10.83 2.43 -12.12
N THR A 371 10.11 3.55 -12.29
CA THR A 371 8.68 3.52 -12.61
C THR A 371 8.41 2.81 -13.94
N LYS A 372 9.27 3.00 -14.96
CA LYS A 372 9.15 2.32 -16.27
C LYS A 372 9.51 0.84 -16.24
N LEU A 373 10.46 0.45 -15.39
CA LEU A 373 10.85 -0.96 -15.24
C LEU A 373 9.84 -1.71 -14.37
N PHE A 374 9.31 -1.06 -13.32
CA PHE A 374 8.30 -1.58 -12.41
C PHE A 374 6.93 -1.68 -13.09
N SER A 375 6.52 -0.71 -13.91
CA SER A 375 5.28 -0.79 -14.69
C SER A 375 5.29 -1.91 -15.73
N ARG A 376 6.46 -2.27 -16.28
CA ARG A 376 6.62 -3.41 -17.19
C ARG A 376 6.58 -4.76 -16.49
N LEU A 377 6.95 -4.85 -15.21
CA LEU A 377 6.97 -6.09 -14.44
C LEU A 377 5.69 -6.36 -13.66
N PHE A 378 4.89 -5.34 -13.34
CA PHE A 378 3.75 -5.45 -12.40
C PHE A 378 2.39 -5.00 -12.94
N SER A 379 2.26 -4.57 -14.20
CA SER A 379 0.93 -4.23 -14.72
C SER A 379 0.17 -5.51 -15.09
N LYS A 380 -0.68 -6.01 -14.19
CA LYS A 380 -1.95 -6.59 -14.65
C LYS A 380 -2.61 -5.48 -15.52
N ARG A 381 -3.02 -5.79 -16.75
CA ARG A 381 -3.73 -4.80 -17.58
C ARG A 381 -5.10 -4.61 -16.91
N GLU A 382 -5.27 -3.52 -16.18
CA GLU A 382 -6.59 -3.14 -15.65
C GLU A 382 -7.47 -2.75 -16.85
N ILE A 383 -8.33 -3.70 -17.24
CA ILE A 383 -9.30 -3.51 -18.32
C ILE A 383 -10.59 -3.00 -17.69
N ARG A 384 -10.98 -1.77 -18.00
CA ARG A 384 -12.22 -1.17 -17.52
C ARG A 384 -13.37 -1.63 -18.42
N ILE A 385 -14.29 -2.37 -17.82
CA ILE A 385 -15.53 -2.82 -18.45
C ILE A 385 -16.70 -2.20 -17.69
N VAL A 386 -17.71 -1.73 -18.41
CA VAL A 386 -18.92 -1.14 -17.83
C VAL A 386 -20.14 -2.01 -18.19
N MET A 387 -21.01 -2.30 -17.23
CA MET A 387 -22.26 -3.02 -17.45
C MET A 387 -23.46 -2.06 -17.38
N VAL A 388 -24.30 -2.04 -18.41
CA VAL A 388 -25.47 -1.16 -18.55
C VAL A 388 -26.67 -1.96 -19.07
N GLY A 389 -27.88 -1.46 -18.87
CA GLY A 389 -29.13 -2.10 -19.35
C GLY A 389 -30.35 -1.38 -18.81
N LEU A 390 -31.54 -1.74 -19.29
CA LEU A 390 -32.80 -1.23 -18.74
C LEU A 390 -32.98 -1.65 -17.27
N ASP A 391 -33.88 -0.98 -16.56
CA ASP A 391 -34.35 -1.42 -15.26
C ASP A 391 -34.97 -2.82 -15.35
N ALA A 392 -34.87 -3.59 -14.26
CA ALA A 392 -35.32 -4.98 -14.18
C ALA A 392 -34.65 -5.98 -15.17
N ALA A 393 -33.67 -5.57 -15.99
CA ALA A 393 -32.96 -6.47 -16.91
C ALA A 393 -32.11 -7.57 -16.22
N GLY A 394 -31.87 -7.46 -14.91
CA GLY A 394 -31.13 -8.44 -14.10
C GLY A 394 -29.65 -8.14 -13.89
N LYS A 395 -29.21 -6.88 -14.07
CA LYS A 395 -27.82 -6.42 -13.87
C LYS A 395 -27.29 -6.77 -12.47
N THR A 396 -28.04 -6.41 -11.42
CA THR A 396 -27.72 -6.68 -10.02
C THR A 396 -27.62 -8.18 -9.74
N THR A 397 -28.52 -8.98 -10.30
CA THR A 397 -28.53 -10.43 -10.14
C THR A 397 -27.29 -11.07 -10.78
N ILE A 398 -26.91 -10.62 -11.98
CA ILE A 398 -25.67 -11.06 -12.65
C ILE A 398 -24.44 -10.69 -11.80
N LEU A 399 -24.40 -9.46 -11.28
CA LEU A 399 -23.32 -9.00 -10.41
C LEU A 399 -23.14 -9.90 -9.18
N TYR A 400 -24.22 -10.17 -8.44
CA TYR A 400 -24.16 -11.01 -7.25
C TYR A 400 -23.77 -12.45 -7.58
N LYS A 401 -24.29 -13.00 -8.69
CA LYS A 401 -23.93 -14.35 -9.14
C LYS A 401 -22.44 -14.47 -9.44
N LEU A 402 -21.86 -13.48 -10.10
CA LEU A 402 -20.42 -13.44 -10.41
C LEU A 402 -19.55 -13.20 -9.17
N LYS A 403 -20.06 -12.50 -8.15
CA LYS A 403 -19.31 -12.12 -6.95
C LYS A 403 -19.34 -13.16 -5.83
N LEU A 404 -20.48 -13.82 -5.62
CA LEU A 404 -20.72 -14.69 -4.46
C LEU A 404 -20.93 -16.17 -4.81
N GLY A 405 -21.07 -16.52 -6.10
CA GLY A 405 -21.33 -17.91 -6.51
C GLY A 405 -22.73 -18.44 -6.20
N GLU A 406 -23.57 -17.69 -5.47
CA GLU A 406 -24.92 -18.08 -5.05
C GLU A 406 -26.01 -17.08 -5.48
N VAL A 407 -27.25 -17.57 -5.58
CA VAL A 407 -28.43 -16.79 -6.00
C VAL A 407 -29.08 -16.16 -4.78
N VAL A 408 -28.81 -14.87 -4.54
CA VAL A 408 -29.59 -14.09 -3.57
C VAL A 408 -30.73 -13.40 -4.32
N THR A 409 -31.97 -13.63 -3.89
CA THR A 409 -33.14 -12.91 -4.40
C THR A 409 -33.01 -11.43 -4.07
N THR A 410 -32.76 -10.59 -5.08
CA THR A 410 -32.59 -9.15 -4.91
C THR A 410 -33.94 -8.45 -4.76
N ILE A 411 -34.11 -7.65 -3.72
CA ILE A 411 -35.15 -6.62 -3.62
C ILE A 411 -34.72 -5.45 -4.52
N PRO A 412 -35.61 -4.82 -5.32
CA PRO A 412 -35.24 -3.72 -6.21
C PRO A 412 -34.57 -2.58 -5.44
N THR A 413 -33.35 -2.22 -5.86
CA THR A 413 -32.51 -1.22 -5.20
C THR A 413 -33.04 0.18 -5.42
N ILE A 414 -33.26 0.92 -4.33
CA ILE A 414 -33.42 2.38 -4.34
C ILE A 414 -32.00 2.97 -4.23
N GLY A 415 -31.40 3.41 -5.34
CA GLY A 415 -30.14 4.16 -5.34
C GLY A 415 -29.03 3.65 -6.27
N PHE A 416 -27.89 4.34 -6.20
CA PHE A 416 -26.69 4.16 -7.02
C PHE A 416 -25.71 3.19 -6.35
N ASN A 417 -25.35 2.08 -7.01
CA ASN A 417 -24.35 1.12 -6.50
C ASN A 417 -23.27 0.85 -7.55
N VAL A 418 -21.99 0.91 -7.12
CA VAL A 418 -20.80 0.67 -7.95
C VAL A 418 -20.01 -0.43 -7.29
N GLU A 419 -19.87 -1.57 -7.97
CA GLU A 419 -19.12 -2.71 -7.46
C GLU A 419 -18.09 -3.18 -8.46
N THR A 420 -16.86 -3.42 -7.98
CA THR A 420 -15.79 -4.02 -8.78
C THR A 420 -15.74 -5.52 -8.50
N VAL A 421 -15.67 -6.32 -9.56
CA VAL A 421 -15.51 -7.79 -9.49
C VAL A 421 -14.25 -8.19 -10.25
N GLU A 422 -13.50 -9.13 -9.70
CA GLU A 422 -12.33 -9.73 -10.36
C GLU A 422 -12.74 -11.07 -10.98
N TYR A 423 -12.54 -11.22 -12.30
CA TYR A 423 -12.69 -12.49 -13.00
C TYR A 423 -11.40 -12.78 -13.77
N LYS A 424 -10.75 -13.91 -13.46
CA LYS A 424 -9.42 -14.27 -13.95
C LYS A 424 -8.38 -13.17 -13.63
N ASN A 425 -7.84 -12.50 -14.63
CA ASN A 425 -6.84 -11.42 -14.50
C ASN A 425 -7.43 -10.04 -14.85
N ILE A 426 -8.76 -9.92 -14.85
CA ILE A 426 -9.50 -8.73 -15.29
C ILE A 426 -10.37 -8.22 -14.15
N ASN A 427 -10.20 -6.94 -13.82
CA ASN A 427 -11.05 -6.23 -12.86
C ASN A 427 -12.12 -5.45 -13.63
N PHE A 428 -13.39 -5.84 -13.53
CA PHE A 428 -14.50 -5.11 -14.17
C PHE A 428 -15.33 -4.35 -13.13
N THR A 429 -15.84 -3.18 -13.51
CA THR A 429 -16.65 -2.33 -12.64
C THR A 429 -18.10 -2.36 -13.13
N VAL A 430 -18.97 -2.95 -12.34
CA VAL A 430 -20.40 -3.04 -12.63
C VAL A 430 -21.12 -1.85 -12.03
N TRP A 431 -21.93 -1.21 -12.88
CA TRP A 431 -22.74 -0.05 -12.51
C TRP A 431 -24.20 -0.48 -12.45
N ASP A 432 -24.73 -0.67 -11.24
CA ASP A 432 -26.15 -0.92 -11.08
C ASP A 432 -26.89 0.42 -11.04
N ILE A 433 -27.28 0.87 -12.24
CA ILE A 433 -27.99 2.13 -12.41
C ILE A 433 -29.50 1.84 -12.44
N GLY A 434 -30.18 2.28 -11.38
CA GLY A 434 -31.64 2.37 -11.32
C GLY A 434 -32.20 3.29 -12.40
N GLY A 435 -33.32 2.91 -13.01
CA GLY A 435 -33.89 3.48 -14.22
C GLY A 435 -34.51 4.87 -14.10
N GLN A 436 -33.75 5.89 -13.70
CA GLN A 436 -34.16 7.29 -13.87
C GLN A 436 -33.24 8.02 -14.85
N ASP A 437 -33.85 8.67 -15.83
CA ASP A 437 -33.24 9.37 -16.98
C ASP A 437 -32.32 10.57 -16.65
N GLN A 438 -31.96 10.79 -15.38
CA GLN A 438 -31.17 11.94 -14.95
C GLN A 438 -29.65 11.81 -15.13
N ILE A 439 -29.13 10.66 -15.58
CA ILE A 439 -27.68 10.36 -15.56
C ILE A 439 -26.93 10.82 -16.83
N SER A 440 -27.63 11.37 -17.83
CA SER A 440 -27.03 11.82 -19.11
C SER A 440 -25.91 12.87 -18.99
N ARG A 441 -25.83 13.64 -17.89
CA ARG A 441 -24.80 14.69 -17.69
C ARG A 441 -23.49 14.19 -17.09
N LEU A 442 -23.52 12.98 -16.54
CA LEU A 442 -22.44 12.41 -15.73
C LEU A 442 -21.58 11.41 -16.53
N TRP A 443 -22.05 10.97 -17.70
CA TRP A 443 -21.43 9.94 -18.55
C TRP A 443 -19.94 10.17 -18.84
N ARG A 444 -19.54 11.43 -19.07
CA ARG A 444 -18.16 11.77 -19.45
C ARG A 444 -17.08 11.38 -18.44
N PHE A 445 -17.43 11.44 -17.16
CA PHE A 445 -16.51 11.08 -16.08
C PHE A 445 -16.45 9.57 -15.83
N TYR A 446 -17.48 8.83 -16.24
CA TYR A 446 -17.64 7.41 -15.95
C TYR A 446 -17.16 6.50 -17.09
N PHE A 447 -17.37 6.88 -18.37
CA PHE A 447 -16.96 6.06 -19.51
C PHE A 447 -15.54 6.33 -20.02
N SER A 448 -14.88 7.38 -19.50
CA SER A 448 -13.47 7.68 -19.76
C SER A 448 -12.58 6.42 -19.63
N ASN A 449 -11.89 6.06 -20.72
CA ASN A 449 -11.02 4.89 -20.84
C ASN A 449 -11.71 3.52 -20.65
N THR A 450 -12.98 3.38 -21.03
CA THR A 450 -13.67 2.07 -21.03
C THR A 450 -13.28 1.26 -22.26
N GLN A 451 -12.75 0.05 -22.08
CA GLN A 451 -12.36 -0.83 -23.18
C GLN A 451 -13.45 -1.84 -23.57
N GLY A 452 -14.41 -2.12 -22.68
CA GLY A 452 -15.52 -3.03 -22.93
C GLY A 452 -16.86 -2.54 -22.35
N LEU A 453 -17.94 -2.82 -23.06
CA LEU A 453 -19.31 -2.51 -22.65
C LEU A 453 -20.13 -3.80 -22.61
N ILE A 454 -20.74 -4.12 -21.47
CA ILE A 454 -21.71 -5.19 -21.32
C ILE A 454 -23.11 -4.57 -21.30
N PHE A 455 -23.96 -4.91 -22.26
CA PHE A 455 -25.34 -4.46 -22.33
C PHE A 455 -26.30 -5.60 -21.99
N VAL A 456 -27.07 -5.46 -20.91
CA VAL A 456 -27.99 -6.50 -20.41
C VAL A 456 -29.41 -6.20 -20.88
N VAL A 457 -30.03 -7.19 -21.53
CA VAL A 457 -31.39 -7.12 -22.07
C VAL A 457 -32.25 -8.21 -21.43
N ASP A 458 -33.45 -7.82 -21.00
CA ASP A 458 -34.48 -8.77 -20.58
C ASP A 458 -35.08 -9.45 -21.81
N SER A 459 -34.84 -10.74 -21.96
CA SER A 459 -35.33 -11.50 -23.13
C SER A 459 -36.83 -11.72 -23.08
N ASN A 460 -37.46 -11.67 -21.91
CA ASN A 460 -38.89 -11.89 -21.75
C ASN A 460 -39.72 -10.59 -21.94
N ASP A 461 -39.06 -9.43 -21.88
CA ASP A 461 -39.68 -8.11 -22.07
C ASP A 461 -39.67 -7.69 -23.55
N ARG A 462 -40.63 -8.20 -24.31
CA ARG A 462 -40.73 -7.99 -25.76
C ARG A 462 -41.13 -6.57 -26.13
N ASP A 463 -41.85 -5.86 -25.25
CA ASP A 463 -42.41 -4.54 -25.48
C ASP A 463 -41.34 -3.44 -25.33
N ARG A 464 -40.46 -3.56 -24.31
CA ARG A 464 -39.36 -2.60 -24.09
C ARG A 464 -38.11 -2.89 -24.92
N ALA A 465 -38.13 -3.87 -25.82
CA ALA A 465 -37.01 -4.15 -26.71
C ALA A 465 -36.65 -2.95 -27.62
N GLY A 466 -37.65 -2.16 -28.05
CA GLY A 466 -37.43 -0.92 -28.79
C GLY A 466 -36.71 0.16 -27.96
N GLU A 467 -37.09 0.29 -26.70
CA GLU A 467 -36.43 1.20 -25.75
C GLU A 467 -34.98 0.77 -25.49
N ALA A 468 -34.74 -0.54 -25.34
CA ALA A 468 -33.40 -1.09 -25.16
C ALA A 468 -32.50 -0.80 -26.38
N ARG A 469 -33.05 -0.91 -27.60
CA ARG A 469 -32.36 -0.52 -28.83
C ARG A 469 -31.97 0.95 -28.79
N ASP A 470 -32.93 1.84 -28.59
CA ASP A 470 -32.69 3.28 -28.66
C ASP A 470 -31.66 3.72 -27.58
N LYS A 471 -31.70 3.09 -26.40
CA LYS A 471 -30.71 3.30 -25.33
C LYS A 471 -29.32 2.79 -25.71
N LEU A 472 -29.21 1.59 -26.30
CA LEU A 472 -27.94 1.05 -26.76
C LEU A 472 -27.30 1.94 -27.82
N HIS A 473 -28.05 2.30 -28.87
CA HIS A 473 -27.54 3.17 -29.94
C HIS A 473 -27.14 4.56 -29.42
N LYS A 474 -27.87 5.10 -28.43
CA LYS A 474 -27.48 6.34 -27.76
C LYS A 474 -26.14 6.21 -27.02
N LEU A 475 -25.91 5.11 -26.31
CA LEU A 475 -24.64 4.85 -25.59
C LEU A 475 -23.47 4.70 -26.56
N LEU A 476 -23.67 4.02 -27.67
CA LEU A 476 -22.62 3.78 -28.67
C LEU A 476 -22.22 5.03 -29.45
N ASN A 477 -23.10 6.04 -29.51
CA ASN A 477 -22.81 7.32 -30.15
C ASN A 477 -21.91 8.24 -29.29
N GLU A 478 -21.72 7.95 -28.00
CA GLU A 478 -20.83 8.73 -27.12
C GLU A 478 -19.36 8.52 -27.49
N ASP A 479 -18.59 9.62 -27.57
CA ASP A 479 -17.19 9.61 -28.02
C ASP A 479 -16.29 8.65 -27.24
N GLU A 480 -16.59 8.43 -25.97
CA GLU A 480 -15.81 7.59 -25.04
C GLU A 480 -16.04 6.09 -25.24
N LEU A 481 -17.16 5.71 -25.85
CA LEU A 481 -17.56 4.31 -26.06
C LEU A 481 -17.43 3.83 -27.52
N LYS A 482 -17.06 4.73 -28.44
CA LYS A 482 -16.88 4.41 -29.87
C LYS A 482 -15.92 3.24 -30.12
N ASP A 483 -14.87 3.14 -29.29
CA ASP A 483 -13.87 2.09 -29.41
C ASP A 483 -14.09 0.90 -28.46
N ALA A 484 -15.16 0.89 -27.65
CA ALA A 484 -15.41 -0.18 -26.69
C ALA A 484 -15.89 -1.47 -27.40
N VAL A 485 -15.41 -2.63 -26.95
CA VAL A 485 -15.94 -3.94 -27.39
C VAL A 485 -17.30 -4.17 -26.73
N LEU A 486 -18.33 -4.48 -27.51
CA LEU A 486 -19.69 -4.68 -27.01
C LEU A 486 -19.99 -6.17 -26.75
N LEU A 487 -20.45 -6.49 -25.55
CA LEU A 487 -21.06 -7.78 -25.21
C LEU A 487 -22.53 -7.54 -24.86
N VAL A 488 -23.45 -8.25 -25.50
CA VAL A 488 -24.88 -8.20 -25.17
C VAL A 488 -25.25 -9.47 -24.44
N PHE A 489 -25.79 -9.33 -23.23
CA PHE A 489 -26.40 -10.43 -22.49
C PHE A 489 -27.91 -10.45 -22.75
N ALA A 490 -28.35 -11.49 -23.46
CA ALA A 490 -29.76 -11.84 -23.61
C ALA A 490 -30.19 -12.63 -22.35
N ASN A 491 -30.54 -11.91 -21.29
CA ASN A 491 -30.78 -12.47 -19.97
C ASN A 491 -32.23 -12.95 -19.78
N LYS A 492 -32.48 -13.80 -18.77
CA LYS A 492 -33.77 -14.42 -18.44
C LYS A 492 -34.27 -15.44 -19.47
N GLN A 493 -33.35 -16.21 -20.05
CA GLN A 493 -33.68 -17.30 -20.99
C GLN A 493 -34.42 -18.47 -20.32
N ASP A 494 -34.50 -18.50 -18.99
CA ASP A 494 -35.29 -19.43 -18.20
C ASP A 494 -36.81 -19.19 -18.29
N LEU A 495 -37.25 -18.04 -18.80
CA LEU A 495 -38.67 -17.69 -18.90
C LEU A 495 -39.32 -18.19 -20.21
N PRO A 496 -40.59 -18.64 -20.18
CA PRO A 496 -41.23 -19.35 -21.29
C PRO A 496 -41.44 -18.52 -22.56
N ASN A 497 -41.44 -17.18 -22.47
CA ASN A 497 -41.61 -16.27 -23.61
C ASN A 497 -40.32 -15.53 -24.00
N ALA A 498 -39.16 -15.98 -23.50
CA ALA A 498 -37.88 -15.37 -23.77
C ALA A 498 -37.54 -15.36 -25.27
N MET A 499 -37.16 -14.18 -25.78
CA MET A 499 -36.59 -14.02 -27.10
C MET A 499 -35.23 -14.70 -27.17
N ASN A 500 -34.97 -15.47 -28.23
CA ASN A 500 -33.65 -16.05 -28.44
C ASN A 500 -32.64 -14.96 -28.86
N ALA A 501 -31.34 -15.31 -28.87
CA ALA A 501 -30.29 -14.36 -29.23
C ALA A 501 -30.47 -13.76 -30.63
N ALA A 502 -30.92 -14.54 -31.62
CA ALA A 502 -31.14 -14.05 -32.98
C ALA A 502 -32.26 -13.00 -33.05
N GLU A 503 -33.37 -13.23 -32.36
CA GLU A 503 -34.48 -12.28 -32.29
C GLU A 503 -34.06 -10.97 -31.61
N ILE A 504 -33.24 -11.04 -30.54
CA ILE A 504 -32.70 -9.86 -29.87
C ILE A 504 -31.69 -9.12 -30.76
N THR A 505 -30.86 -9.85 -31.52
CA THR A 505 -29.94 -9.26 -32.52
C THR A 505 -30.69 -8.40 -33.53
N ASP A 506 -31.82 -8.90 -34.03
CA ASP A 506 -32.65 -8.18 -34.99
C ASP A 506 -33.35 -6.97 -34.35
N LYS A 507 -33.95 -7.14 -33.17
CA LYS A 507 -34.65 -6.05 -32.46
C LYS A 507 -33.74 -4.91 -32.02
N LEU A 508 -32.52 -5.22 -31.58
CA LEU A 508 -31.50 -4.21 -31.24
C LEU A 508 -30.79 -3.64 -32.47
N GLY A 509 -30.99 -4.23 -33.65
CA GLY A 509 -30.37 -3.81 -34.89
C GLY A 509 -28.84 -3.92 -34.84
N LEU A 510 -28.29 -4.94 -34.19
CA LEU A 510 -26.83 -5.09 -34.01
C LEU A 510 -26.11 -5.26 -35.35
N GLN A 511 -26.80 -5.78 -36.38
CA GLN A 511 -26.27 -5.89 -37.74
C GLN A 511 -25.91 -4.55 -38.39
N SER A 512 -26.47 -3.44 -37.89
CA SER A 512 -26.13 -2.09 -38.36
C SER A 512 -24.81 -1.57 -37.75
N LEU A 513 -24.33 -2.16 -36.65
CA LEU A 513 -23.11 -1.77 -35.92
C LEU A 513 -21.83 -2.32 -36.58
N ARG A 514 -21.59 -1.99 -37.86
CA ARG A 514 -20.45 -2.55 -38.64
C ARG A 514 -19.07 -2.11 -38.13
N GLN A 515 -18.99 -0.97 -37.44
CA GLN A 515 -17.73 -0.41 -36.96
C GLN A 515 -17.35 -0.92 -35.57
N GLN A 516 -18.28 -1.53 -34.83
CA GLN A 516 -18.07 -1.96 -33.46
C GLN A 516 -18.02 -3.49 -33.38
N ARG A 517 -17.02 -4.04 -32.69
CA ARG A 517 -16.98 -5.48 -32.44
C ARG A 517 -18.00 -5.82 -31.38
N TRP A 518 -18.96 -6.68 -31.71
CA TRP A 518 -20.03 -7.08 -30.82
C TRP A 518 -20.20 -8.61 -30.76
N TYR A 519 -20.72 -9.10 -29.64
CA TYR A 519 -21.17 -10.48 -29.46
C TYR A 519 -22.42 -10.51 -28.59
N ILE A 520 -23.30 -11.47 -28.85
CA ILE A 520 -24.49 -11.70 -28.05
C ILE A 520 -24.44 -13.09 -27.44
N GLN A 521 -24.76 -13.18 -26.16
CA GLN A 521 -24.76 -14.43 -25.42
C GLN A 521 -26.10 -14.59 -24.70
N SER A 522 -26.76 -15.72 -24.93
CA SER A 522 -27.93 -16.15 -24.15
C SER A 522 -27.49 -16.47 -22.73
N THR A 523 -28.17 -15.88 -21.74
CA THR A 523 -27.82 -16.02 -20.33
C THR A 523 -29.02 -16.18 -19.40
N CYS A 524 -28.75 -16.78 -18.25
CA CYS A 524 -29.68 -16.84 -17.14
C CYS A 524 -28.95 -16.42 -15.86
N ALA A 525 -29.29 -15.25 -15.32
CA ALA A 525 -28.62 -14.69 -14.14
C ALA A 525 -28.78 -15.57 -12.88
N THR A 526 -29.88 -16.31 -12.75
CA THR A 526 -30.15 -17.17 -11.59
C THR A 526 -29.35 -18.47 -11.68
N SER A 527 -29.40 -19.19 -12.80
CA SER A 527 -28.60 -20.41 -12.96
C SER A 527 -27.10 -20.12 -13.07
N GLY A 528 -26.73 -18.98 -13.68
CA GLY A 528 -25.36 -18.62 -14.04
C GLY A 528 -24.94 -19.09 -15.44
N GLU A 529 -25.83 -19.78 -16.15
CA GLU A 529 -25.57 -20.32 -17.49
C GLU A 529 -25.34 -19.18 -18.51
N GLY A 530 -24.33 -19.33 -19.36
CA GLY A 530 -23.98 -18.37 -20.40
C GLY A 530 -23.18 -17.14 -19.92
N LEU A 531 -23.12 -16.87 -18.61
CA LEU A 531 -22.44 -15.67 -18.08
C LEU A 531 -20.92 -15.74 -18.30
N TYR A 532 -20.32 -16.88 -17.97
CA TYR A 532 -18.87 -17.07 -18.06
C TYR A 532 -18.39 -17.15 -19.52
N GLU A 533 -19.18 -17.76 -20.40
CA GLU A 533 -18.89 -17.86 -21.84
C GLU A 533 -18.83 -16.47 -22.49
N GLY A 534 -19.77 -15.58 -22.14
CA GLY A 534 -19.76 -14.21 -22.64
C GLY A 534 -18.58 -13.39 -22.11
N LEU A 535 -18.23 -13.55 -20.82
CA LEU A 535 -17.06 -12.90 -20.21
C LEU A 535 -15.74 -13.38 -20.81
N ASP A 536 -15.63 -14.68 -21.11
CA ASP A 536 -14.46 -15.27 -21.76
C ASP A 536 -14.28 -14.71 -23.18
N TRP A 537 -15.36 -14.59 -23.94
CA TRP A 537 -15.33 -13.92 -25.24
C TRP A 537 -14.86 -12.47 -25.13
N LEU A 538 -15.42 -11.71 -24.20
CA LEU A 538 -15.09 -10.30 -24.00
C LEU A 538 -13.62 -10.12 -23.60
N SER A 539 -13.13 -10.93 -22.67
CA SER A 539 -11.73 -10.97 -22.25
C SER A 539 -10.78 -11.18 -23.43
N ASN A 540 -11.05 -12.19 -24.27
CA ASN A 540 -10.22 -12.52 -25.42
C ASN A 540 -10.20 -11.42 -26.49
N ASN A 541 -11.29 -10.66 -26.62
CA ASN A 541 -11.42 -9.62 -27.63
C ASN A 541 -10.94 -8.24 -27.18
N ILE A 542 -10.84 -7.98 -25.87
CA ILE A 542 -10.23 -6.75 -25.34
C ILE A 542 -8.70 -6.84 -25.31
N VAL A 543 -8.12 -8.02 -25.03
CA VAL A 543 -6.65 -8.21 -24.93
C VAL A 543 -5.95 -8.10 -26.29
N ASN A 544 -6.65 -8.42 -27.38
CA ASN A 544 -6.14 -8.39 -28.76
C ASN A 544 -6.27 -7.02 -29.46
N LYS A 545 -6.39 -5.92 -28.70
CA LYS A 545 -6.35 -4.54 -29.20
C LYS A 545 -4.99 -3.89 -28.98
#